data_AF-A0A532DAK3-F1
#
_entry.id   AF-A0A532DAK3-F1
#
_cell.length_a   1.000
_cell.length_b   1.000
_cell.length_c   1.000
_cell.angle_alpha   90.00
_cell.angle_beta   90.00
_cell.angle_gamma   90.00
#
_symmetry.space_group_name_H-M   'P 1'
#
loop_
_entity.id
_entity.type
_entity.pdbx_description
1 polymer ?
#
loop_
_entity_poly.entity_id
_entity_poly.type
_entity_poly.pdbx_seq_one_letter_code
_entity_poly.pdbx_strand_id
1 'polypeptide(L)'
;MGPDLQGVTARRDRTWLSRFLQAPDVMRAKQDPLAVALSARFPGVTMPNLGLSATDVGDLLAYVETQTAWPVAPALPFVKSEK
;
A
#
# COMPACT_ATOMS: atom_id res chain seq x y z
N MET A 1 8.83 4.14 7.67
CA MET A 1 9.24 3.06 6.74
C MET A 1 8.08 2.09 6.63
N GLY A 2 7.61 1.78 5.43
CA GLY A 2 6.49 0.85 5.21
C GLY A 2 6.73 -0.03 3.98
N PRO A 3 5.98 -1.14 3.84
CA PRO A 3 6.11 -2.01 2.67
C PRO A 3 5.69 -1.30 1.38
N ASP A 4 6.21 -1.77 0.26
CA ASP A 4 5.87 -1.25 -1.06
C ASP A 4 4.37 -1.36 -1.37
N LEU A 5 3.80 -0.27 -1.89
CA LEU A 5 2.39 -0.17 -2.25
C LEU A 5 2.14 -0.47 -3.74
N GLN A 6 3.18 -0.62 -4.55
CA GLN A 6 3.03 -0.92 -5.98
C GLN A 6 2.31 -2.26 -6.17
N GLY A 7 1.18 -2.21 -6.88
CA GLY A 7 0.34 -3.40 -7.12
C GLY A 7 -0.41 -3.92 -5.90
N VAL A 8 -0.47 -3.18 -4.78
CA VAL A 8 -1.19 -3.62 -3.59
C VAL A 8 -2.69 -3.81 -3.86
N THR A 9 -3.27 -2.97 -4.73
CA THR A 9 -4.68 -3.03 -5.15
C THR A 9 -5.01 -4.26 -6.00
N ALA A 10 -4.01 -4.85 -6.67
CA ALA A 10 -4.17 -6.12 -7.41
C ALA A 10 -3.91 -7.35 -6.52
N ARG A 11 -3.09 -7.20 -5.47
CA ARG A 11 -2.69 -8.29 -4.56
C ARG A 11 -3.68 -8.50 -3.42
N ARG A 12 -4.52 -7.51 -3.12
CA ARG A 12 -5.46 -7.52 -1.97
C ARG A 12 -6.79 -6.90 -2.32
N ASP A 13 -7.79 -7.37 -1.59
CA ASP A 13 -9.15 -6.88 -1.70
C ASP A 13 -9.24 -5.38 -1.36
N ARG A 14 -9.92 -4.65 -2.25
CA ARG A 14 -10.09 -3.19 -2.13
C ARG A 14 -10.87 -2.82 -0.86
N THR A 15 -11.88 -3.59 -0.48
CA THR A 15 -12.68 -3.33 0.73
C THR A 15 -11.84 -3.50 1.98
N TRP A 16 -10.97 -4.52 2.03
CA TRP A 16 -10.03 -4.70 3.13
C TRP A 16 -9.03 -3.54 3.22
N LEU A 17 -8.45 -3.12 2.09
CA LEU A 17 -7.54 -1.97 2.04
C LEU A 17 -8.22 -0.70 2.54
N SER A 18 -9.45 -0.41 2.11
CA SER A 18 -10.19 0.76 2.58
C SER A 18 -10.38 0.76 4.10
N ARG A 19 -10.78 -0.39 4.67
CA ARG A 19 -10.95 -0.53 6.12
C ARG A 19 -9.62 -0.38 6.87
N PHE A 20 -8.55 -0.93 6.31
CA PHE A 20 -7.22 -0.85 6.91
C PHE A 20 -6.66 0.58 6.89
N LEU A 21 -6.91 1.37 5.84
CA LEU A 21 -6.52 2.78 5.79
C LEU A 21 -7.31 3.64 6.78
N GLN A 22 -8.59 3.33 7.02
CA GLN A 22 -9.44 4.09 7.94
C GLN A 22 -9.17 3.77 9.41
N ALA A 23 -8.90 2.50 9.74
CA ALA A 23 -8.77 2.06 11.13
C ALA A 23 -7.75 0.92 11.29
N PRO A 24 -6.46 1.17 10.99
CA PRO A 24 -5.42 0.14 11.07
C PRO A 24 -5.17 -0.32 12.51
N ASP A 25 -5.31 0.59 13.47
CA ASP A 25 -5.20 0.31 14.90
C ASP A 25 -6.32 -0.62 15.38
N VAL A 26 -7.57 -0.37 14.98
CA VAL A 26 -8.73 -1.18 15.34
C VAL A 26 -8.61 -2.58 14.74
N MET A 27 -8.18 -2.71 13.48
CA MET A 27 -8.00 -4.03 12.84
C MET A 27 -6.91 -4.85 13.53
N ARG A 28 -5.83 -4.21 13.97
CA ARG A 28 -4.79 -4.88 14.76
C ARG A 28 -5.30 -5.26 16.15
N ALA A 29 -6.03 -4.37 16.82
CA ALA A 29 -6.62 -4.62 18.14
C ALA A 29 -7.66 -5.74 18.11
N LYS A 30 -8.43 -5.84 17.01
CA LYS A 30 -9.36 -6.94 16.74
C LYS A 30 -8.67 -8.24 16.31
N GLN A 31 -7.33 -8.26 16.25
CA GLN A 31 -6.53 -9.40 15.82
C GLN A 31 -6.97 -9.94 14.46
N ASP A 32 -7.27 -9.04 13.51
CA ASP A 32 -7.57 -9.44 12.14
C ASP A 32 -6.42 -10.31 11.60
N PRO A 33 -6.70 -11.53 11.11
CA PRO A 33 -5.64 -12.49 10.77
C PRO A 33 -4.71 -11.96 9.68
N LEU A 34 -5.21 -11.12 8.77
CA LEU A 34 -4.42 -10.50 7.71
C LEU A 34 -3.53 -9.37 8.26
N ALA A 35 -4.06 -8.56 9.18
CA ALA A 35 -3.31 -7.51 9.84
C ALA A 35 -2.20 -8.07 10.76
N VAL A 36 -2.50 -9.15 11.48
CA VAL A 36 -1.53 -9.87 12.33
C VAL A 36 -0.42 -10.50 11.48
N ALA A 37 -0.78 -11.18 10.39
CA ALA A 37 0.20 -11.76 9.47
C ALA A 37 1.11 -10.70 8.83
N LEU A 38 0.57 -9.54 8.48
CA LEU A 38 1.37 -8.40 8.01
C LEU A 38 2.31 -7.88 9.09
N SER A 39 1.80 -7.71 10.32
CA SER A 39 2.60 -7.19 11.43
C SER A 39 3.75 -8.13 11.80
N ALA A 40 3.55 -9.44 11.67
CA ALA A 40 4.59 -10.44 11.84
C ALA A 40 5.63 -10.41 10.71
N ARG A 41 5.20 -10.13 9.47
CA ARG A 41 6.10 -10.04 8.31
C ARG A 41 6.89 -8.74 8.25
N PHE A 42 6.34 -7.65 8.79
CA PHE A 42 6.96 -6.32 8.85
C PHE A 42 7.05 -5.82 10.30
N PRO A 43 7.86 -6.47 11.14
CA PRO A 43 8.03 -6.06 12.54
C PRO A 43 8.62 -4.64 12.59
N GLY A 44 7.99 -3.74 13.33
CA GLY A 44 8.41 -2.34 13.48
C GLY A 44 7.68 -1.33 12.61
N VAL A 45 6.83 -1.77 11.67
CA VAL A 45 5.97 -0.88 10.87
C VAL A 45 4.57 -0.83 11.49
N THR A 46 4.36 0.14 12.37
CA THR A 46 3.05 0.42 12.95
C THR A 46 2.43 1.60 12.23
N MET A 47 1.43 1.33 11.39
CA MET A 47 0.59 2.39 10.82
C MET A 47 -0.34 2.94 11.91
N PRO A 48 -0.26 4.24 12.25
CA PRO A 48 -1.23 4.91 13.11
C PRO A 48 -2.53 5.18 12.34
N ASN A 49 -3.59 5.53 13.05
CA ASN A 49 -4.80 6.05 12.41
C ASN A 49 -4.51 7.43 11.81
N LEU A 50 -4.74 7.58 10.51
CA LEU A 50 -4.51 8.83 9.78
C LEU A 50 -5.75 9.75 9.75
N GLY A 51 -6.89 9.30 10.28
CA GLY A 51 -8.13 10.09 10.33
C GLY A 51 -8.71 10.40 8.96
N LEU A 52 -8.44 9.55 7.96
CA LEU A 52 -8.89 9.74 6.58
C LEU A 52 -10.39 9.48 6.45
N SER A 53 -11.07 10.33 5.68
CA SER A 53 -12.47 10.09 5.34
C SER A 53 -12.61 8.95 4.33
N ALA A 54 -13.83 8.40 4.18
CA ALA A 54 -14.09 7.37 3.18
C ALA A 54 -13.79 7.85 1.75
N THR A 55 -14.01 9.13 1.46
CA THR A 55 -13.69 9.76 0.18
C THR A 55 -12.18 9.81 -0.03
N ASP A 56 -11.41 10.31 0.95
CA ASP A 56 -9.94 10.39 0.84
C ASP A 56 -9.32 9.01 0.63
N VAL A 57 -9.85 7.99 1.30
CA VAL A 57 -9.40 6.59 1.11
C VAL A 57 -9.72 6.09 -0.29
N GLY A 58 -10.89 6.43 -0.84
CA GLY A 58 -11.25 6.11 -2.21
C GLY A 58 -10.29 6.74 -3.22
N ASP A 59 -9.99 8.03 -3.04
CA ASP A 59 -9.08 8.80 -3.90
C ASP A 59 -7.65 8.28 -3.82
N LEU A 60 -7.15 7.94 -2.62
CA LEU A 60 -5.84 7.34 -2.43
C LEU A 60 -5.72 5.97 -3.09
N LEU A 61 -6.76 5.12 -2.96
CA LEU A 61 -6.75 3.82 -3.61
C LEU A 61 -6.79 3.94 -5.13
N ALA A 62 -7.57 4.89 -5.66
CA ALA A 62 -7.57 5.19 -7.09
C ALA A 62 -6.18 5.67 -7.55
N TYR A 63 -5.54 6.57 -6.80
CA TYR A 63 -4.19 7.06 -7.11
C TYR A 63 -3.13 5.95 -7.10
N VAL A 64 -3.17 5.05 -6.11
CA VAL A 64 -2.23 3.90 -6.04
C VAL A 64 -2.45 2.94 -7.21
N GLU A 65 -3.70 2.75 -7.62
CA GLU A 65 -4.06 1.93 -8.77
C GLU A 65 -3.57 2.55 -10.09
N THR A 66 -3.75 3.86 -10.30
CA THR A 66 -3.23 4.55 -11.49
C THR A 66 -1.71 4.53 -11.55
N GLN A 67 -1.03 4.64 -10.40
CA GLN A 67 0.43 4.63 -10.34
C GLN A 67 1.01 3.24 -10.56
N THR A 68 0.25 2.20 -10.22
CA THR A 68 0.59 0.81 -10.58
C THR A 68 0.36 0.56 -12.08
N ALA A 69 -0.67 1.16 -12.66
CA ALA A 69 -0.99 1.06 -14.08
C ALA A 69 -0.06 1.88 -14.98
N TRP A 70 0.78 2.76 -14.41
CA TRP A 70 1.86 3.37 -15.18
C TRP A 70 2.83 2.26 -15.59
N PRO A 71 2.98 1.96 -16.90
CA PRO A 71 4.00 1.02 -17.31
C PRO A 71 5.32 1.57 -16.80
N VAL A 72 6.01 0.79 -15.96
CA VAL A 72 7.46 0.92 -15.82
C VAL A 72 7.98 1.01 -17.24
N ALA A 73 8.36 2.22 -17.67
CA ALA A 73 8.96 2.41 -18.97
C ALA A 73 10.12 1.41 -19.02
N PRO A 74 10.22 0.57 -20.07
CA PRO A 74 11.33 -0.37 -20.17
C PRO A 74 12.60 0.45 -19.98
N ALA A 75 13.38 0.11 -18.95
CA ALA A 75 14.58 0.83 -18.58
C ALA A 75 15.42 0.99 -19.85
N LEU A 76 15.54 2.23 -20.35
CA LEU A 76 16.39 2.50 -21.49
C LEU A 76 17.80 2.01 -21.12
N PRO A 77 18.46 1.20 -21.96
CA PRO A 77 19.82 0.81 -21.68
C PRO A 77 20.67 2.07 -21.59
N PHE A 78 21.28 2.31 -20.42
CA PHE A 78 22.28 3.36 -20.26
C PHE A 78 23.44 3.04 -21.22
N VAL A 79 23.50 3.73 -22.36
CA VAL A 79 24.67 3.74 -23.23
C VAL A 79 25.76 4.52 -22.51
N LYS A 80 26.79 3.81 -22.04
CA LYS A 80 27.98 4.39 -21.47
C LYS A 80 28.77 5.05 -22.61
N SER A 81 28.65 6.37 -22.78
CA SER A 81 29.59 7.14 -23.62
C SER A 81 30.90 7.29 -22.84
N GLU A 82 31.88 6.50 -23.21
CA GLU A 82 33.26 6.62 -22.77
C GLU A 82 33.97 7.64 -23.67
N LYS A 83 34.69 8.58 -23.06
CA LYS A 83 35.69 9.44 -23.70
C LYS A 83 36.96 9.36 -22.90
#